data_AF-A0A0Q0TLR4-F1
#
_entry.id   AF-A0A0Q0TLR4-F1
#
_cell.length_a   1.000
_cell.length_b   1.000
_cell.length_c   1.000
_cell.angle_alpha   90.00
_cell.angle_beta   90.00
_cell.angle_gamma   90.00
#
_symmetry.space_group_name_H-M   'P 1'
#
loop_
_entity.id
_entity.type
_entity.pdbx_description
1 polymer ?
#
loop_
_entity_poly.entity_id
_entity_poly.type
_entity_poly.pdbx_seq_one_letter_code
_entity_poly.pdbx_strand_id
1 'polypeptide(L)'
;MVEIFIVVILLVLFFFIIQKYVIRHDDTKEYAYKKRGPLLDMKESAFYNALVSAVGDHGVVLAKVNMANVITPHKLPSKKHWFIAYNKISKSYFDFLVCDARTLEPRVVIELDDGKELQKGKVEREKLLLHVCKSANIPLIGTNVRMSYQVGKLRRLLAAHIDLIQPDQEVRFCKRCGSPMVIKVATQGEYRGRRFFTCSRQPHCSYTENYNVVYEFEDEEANENN
;
A
#
# COMPACT_ATOMS: atom_id res chain seq x y z
N MET A 1 18.29 -54.72 -44.81
CA MET A 1 18.33 -55.20 -43.41
C MET A 1 19.17 -54.27 -42.53
N VAL A 2 20.45 -54.04 -42.83
CA VAL A 2 21.35 -53.19 -42.01
C VAL A 2 20.92 -51.72 -41.96
N GLU A 3 20.53 -51.12 -43.09
CA GLU A 3 20.09 -49.72 -43.14
C GLU A 3 18.83 -49.46 -42.30
N ILE A 4 17.87 -50.39 -42.33
CA ILE A 4 16.65 -50.33 -41.51
C ILE A 4 17.02 -50.34 -40.02
N PHE A 5 18.00 -51.15 -39.63
CA PHE A 5 18.45 -51.27 -38.24
C PHE A 5 19.09 -49.97 -37.73
N ILE A 6 19.88 -49.28 -38.56
CA ILE A 6 20.53 -48.00 -38.23
C ILE A 6 19.48 -46.91 -38.01
N VAL A 7 18.46 -46.82 -38.87
CA VAL A 7 17.39 -45.82 -38.75
C VAL A 7 16.59 -46.01 -37.46
N VAL A 8 16.30 -47.26 -37.09
CA VAL A 8 15.58 -47.57 -35.84
C VAL A 8 16.40 -47.14 -34.62
N ILE A 9 17.72 -47.42 -34.59
CA ILE A 9 18.60 -46.97 -33.50
C ILE A 9 18.60 -45.45 -33.37
N LEU A 10 18.69 -44.72 -34.49
CA LEU A 10 18.68 -43.26 -34.48
C LEU A 10 17.36 -42.69 -33.97
N LEU A 11 16.22 -43.26 -34.35
CA LEU A 11 14.90 -42.84 -33.85
C LEU A 11 14.75 -43.11 -32.35
N VAL A 12 15.26 -44.24 -31.87
CA VAL A 12 15.24 -44.57 -30.43
C VAL A 12 16.13 -43.59 -29.65
N LEU A 13 17.34 -43.31 -30.13
CA LEU A 13 18.23 -42.32 -29.51
C LEU A 13 17.62 -40.92 -29.51
N PHE A 14 17.02 -40.51 -30.64
CA PHE A 14 16.33 -39.24 -30.77
C PHE A 14 15.13 -39.14 -29.80
N PHE A 15 14.37 -40.22 -29.65
CA PHE A 15 13.27 -40.32 -28.69
C PHE A 15 13.77 -40.14 -27.25
N PHE A 16 14.87 -40.81 -26.86
CA PHE A 16 15.45 -40.64 -25.51
C PHE A 16 16.00 -39.23 -25.27
N ILE A 17 16.59 -38.59 -26.29
CA ILE A 17 17.05 -37.19 -26.20
C ILE A 17 15.86 -36.25 -26.03
N ILE A 18 14.79 -36.42 -26.80
CA ILE A 18 13.56 -35.62 -26.66
C ILE A 18 12.97 -35.82 -25.27
N GLN A 19 12.84 -37.07 -24.79
CA GLN A 19 12.34 -37.31 -23.44
C GLN A 19 13.18 -36.57 -22.40
N LYS A 20 14.51 -36.65 -22.48
CA LYS A 20 15.41 -36.01 -21.50
C LYS A 20 15.37 -34.48 -21.54
N TYR A 21 15.20 -33.87 -22.72
CA TYR A 21 15.27 -32.40 -22.87
C TYR A 21 13.90 -31.71 -22.89
N VAL A 22 12.82 -32.41 -23.22
CA VAL A 22 11.47 -31.83 -23.36
C VAL A 22 10.55 -32.23 -22.20
N ILE A 23 10.71 -33.43 -21.63
CA ILE A 23 9.98 -33.80 -20.43
C ILE A 23 10.69 -33.13 -19.25
N ARG A 24 10.16 -31.98 -18.81
CA ARG A 24 10.52 -31.39 -17.52
C ARG A 24 10.21 -32.43 -16.45
N HIS A 25 11.25 -33.00 -15.85
CA HIS A 25 11.08 -33.78 -14.63
C HIS A 25 10.44 -32.87 -13.59
N ASP A 26 9.31 -33.30 -13.05
CA ASP A 26 8.61 -32.62 -11.96
C ASP A 26 9.32 -32.99 -10.65
N ASP A 27 10.47 -32.35 -10.41
CA ASP A 27 11.32 -32.53 -9.24
C ASP A 27 10.69 -31.98 -7.95
N THR A 28 9.43 -31.52 -8.00
CA THR A 28 8.69 -31.01 -6.83
C THR A 28 8.57 -32.04 -5.71
N LYS A 29 8.70 -33.34 -6.03
CA LYS A 29 8.70 -34.45 -5.08
C LYS A 29 10.06 -34.76 -4.45
N GLU A 30 11.17 -34.21 -4.98
CA GLU A 30 12.51 -34.50 -4.47
C GLU A 30 12.86 -33.70 -3.21
N TYR A 31 12.21 -32.55 -3.00
CA TYR A 31 12.57 -31.62 -1.93
C TYR A 31 11.41 -31.43 -0.96
N ALA A 32 11.67 -31.68 0.32
CA ALA A 32 10.74 -31.35 1.40
C ALA A 32 10.92 -29.89 1.82
N TYR A 33 9.82 -29.15 1.90
CA TYR A 33 9.80 -27.74 2.32
C TYR A 33 9.18 -27.60 3.71
N LYS A 34 9.67 -26.64 4.50
CA LYS A 34 9.11 -26.30 5.81
C LYS A 34 8.90 -24.81 5.97
N LYS A 35 7.94 -24.42 6.81
CA LYS A 35 7.75 -23.03 7.23
C LYS A 35 9.01 -22.54 7.94
N ARG A 36 9.51 -21.36 7.55
CA ARG A 36 10.70 -20.73 8.16
C ARG A 36 10.41 -20.13 9.54
N GLY A 37 9.18 -19.67 9.77
CA GLY A 37 8.77 -18.99 11.00
C GLY A 37 7.78 -17.85 10.70
N PRO A 38 7.70 -16.84 11.57
CA PRO A 38 7.07 -15.56 11.25
C PRO A 38 7.73 -14.89 10.03
N LEU A 39 6.96 -14.09 9.29
CA LEU A 39 7.49 -13.34 8.14
C LEU A 39 8.38 -12.17 8.58
N LEU A 40 7.99 -11.50 9.68
CA LEU A 40 8.67 -10.35 10.26
C LEU A 40 9.31 -10.73 11.59
N ASP A 41 10.49 -10.19 11.87
CA ASP A 41 11.10 -10.29 13.19
C ASP A 41 10.38 -9.41 14.23
N MET A 42 10.82 -9.43 15.49
CA MET A 42 10.18 -8.67 16.58
C MET A 42 10.19 -7.16 16.33
N LYS A 43 11.28 -6.62 15.78
CA LYS A 43 11.45 -5.18 15.53
C LYS A 43 10.63 -4.76 14.32
N GLU A 44 10.67 -5.55 13.27
CA GLU A 44 9.85 -5.36 12.06
C GLU A 44 8.37 -5.44 12.39
N SER A 45 7.96 -6.38 13.26
CA SER A 45 6.56 -6.52 13.70
C SER A 45 6.10 -5.31 14.52
N ALA A 46 6.92 -4.82 15.45
CA ALA A 46 6.61 -3.62 16.23
C ALA A 46 6.47 -2.39 15.32
N PHE A 47 7.37 -2.25 14.34
CA PHE A 47 7.32 -1.16 13.38
C PHE A 47 6.11 -1.28 12.42
N TYR A 48 5.79 -2.49 11.96
CA TYR A 48 4.60 -2.76 11.15
C TYR A 48 3.33 -2.32 11.86
N ASN A 49 3.15 -2.70 13.14
CA ASN A 49 1.98 -2.31 13.93
C ASN A 49 1.90 -0.79 14.12
N ALA A 50 3.05 -0.12 14.28
CA ALA A 50 3.11 1.34 14.36
C ALA A 50 2.73 2.00 13.01
N LEU A 51 3.17 1.45 11.88
CA LEU A 51 2.76 1.91 10.55
C LEU A 51 1.26 1.73 10.32
N VAL A 52 0.71 0.55 10.65
CA VAL A 52 -0.73 0.27 10.55
C VAL A 52 -1.53 1.27 11.38
N SER A 53 -1.10 1.54 12.62
CA SER A 53 -1.72 2.54 13.50
C SER A 53 -1.58 3.98 12.98
N ALA A 54 -0.49 4.27 12.25
CA ALA A 54 -0.25 5.59 11.69
C ALA A 54 -1.13 5.88 10.47
N VAL A 55 -1.35 4.88 9.61
CA VAL A 55 -2.18 5.00 8.39
C VAL A 55 -3.68 4.93 8.68
N GLY A 56 -4.09 4.17 9.71
CA GLY A 56 -5.52 3.95 10.00
C GLY A 56 -6.26 3.37 8.79
N ASP A 57 -7.48 3.84 8.55
CA ASP A 57 -8.32 3.38 7.43
C ASP A 57 -7.97 4.02 6.09
N HIS A 58 -6.96 4.89 6.05
CA HIS A 58 -6.59 5.65 4.86
C HIS A 58 -5.49 4.97 4.01
N GLY A 59 -4.85 3.92 4.53
CA GLY A 59 -3.84 3.19 3.78
C GLY A 59 -3.72 1.73 4.17
N VAL A 60 -3.17 0.93 3.26
CA VAL A 60 -2.88 -0.49 3.49
C VAL A 60 -1.37 -0.69 3.56
N VAL A 61 -0.89 -1.33 4.62
CA VAL A 61 0.54 -1.63 4.79
C VAL A 61 0.81 -3.07 4.36
N LEU A 62 1.65 -3.22 3.33
CA LEU A 62 2.15 -4.50 2.84
C LEU A 62 3.62 -4.66 3.26
N ALA A 63 3.99 -5.82 3.79
CA ALA A 63 5.36 -6.08 4.24
C ALA A 63 6.10 -7.03 3.29
N LYS A 64 7.43 -6.87 3.18
CA LYS A 64 8.33 -7.70 2.36
C LYS A 64 7.81 -7.85 0.92
N VAL A 65 7.45 -6.73 0.29
CA VAL A 65 6.92 -6.71 -1.07
C VAL A 65 8.07 -6.83 -2.06
N ASN A 66 8.03 -7.81 -2.97
CA ASN A 66 9.05 -7.93 -4.01
C ASN A 66 9.04 -6.69 -4.92
N MET A 67 10.20 -6.09 -5.19
CA MET A 67 10.27 -4.87 -6.00
C MET A 67 9.70 -5.08 -7.42
N ALA A 68 9.86 -6.28 -7.99
CA ALA A 68 9.34 -6.60 -9.31
C ALA A 68 7.81 -6.75 -9.36
N ASN A 69 7.14 -6.83 -8.22
CA ASN A 69 5.66 -6.80 -8.14
C ASN A 69 5.10 -5.37 -8.12
N VAL A 70 5.96 -4.37 -7.93
CA VAL A 70 5.58 -2.96 -7.84
C VAL A 70 6.09 -2.17 -9.03
N ILE A 71 7.30 -2.49 -9.50
CA ILE A 71 8.03 -1.71 -10.50
C ILE A 71 8.47 -2.63 -11.63
N THR A 72 8.41 -2.11 -12.85
CA THR A 72 8.97 -2.72 -14.04
C THR A 72 10.00 -1.78 -14.66
N PRO A 73 11.10 -2.28 -15.26
CA PRO A 73 11.98 -1.44 -16.05
C PRO A 73 11.20 -0.74 -17.17
N HIS A 74 11.51 0.54 -17.42
CA HIS A 74 11.02 1.25 -18.59
C HIS A 74 11.41 0.54 -19.89
N LYS A 75 10.75 0.92 -20.99
CA LYS A 75 11.01 0.35 -22.31
C LYS A 75 12.49 0.53 -22.67
N LEU A 76 13.20 -0.59 -22.77
CA LEU A 76 14.62 -0.65 -23.11
C LEU A 76 14.80 -1.12 -24.56
N PRO A 77 15.92 -0.75 -25.23
CA PRO A 77 16.13 -1.08 -26.64
C PRO A 77 16.22 -2.59 -26.92
N SER A 78 16.65 -3.38 -25.92
CA SER A 78 16.86 -4.82 -26.06
C SER A 78 16.16 -5.60 -24.96
N LYS A 79 15.49 -6.70 -25.34
CA LYS A 79 14.89 -7.67 -24.41
C LYS A 79 15.93 -8.21 -23.42
N LYS A 80 17.18 -8.40 -23.84
CA LYS A 80 18.28 -8.84 -22.97
C LYS A 80 18.55 -7.81 -21.86
N HIS A 81 18.62 -6.53 -22.20
CA HIS A 81 18.84 -5.46 -21.21
C HIS A 81 17.65 -5.31 -20.28
N TRP A 82 16.43 -5.46 -20.80
CA TRP A 82 15.23 -5.49 -19.98
C TRP A 82 15.29 -6.61 -18.93
N PHE A 83 15.63 -7.84 -19.33
CA PHE A 83 15.77 -8.95 -18.39
C PHE A 83 16.89 -8.74 -17.36
N ILE A 84 18.02 -8.14 -17.76
CA ILE A 84 19.10 -7.80 -16.81
C ILE A 84 18.59 -6.82 -15.75
N ALA A 85 17.85 -5.77 -16.15
CA ALA A 85 17.27 -4.80 -15.22
C ALA A 85 16.20 -5.44 -14.33
N TYR A 86 15.29 -6.23 -14.91
CA TYR A 86 14.24 -6.95 -14.17
C TYR A 86 14.83 -7.91 -13.13
N ASN A 87 15.89 -8.65 -13.49
CA ASN A 87 16.55 -9.59 -12.58
C ASN A 87 17.18 -8.90 -11.36
N LYS A 88 17.60 -7.62 -11.48
CA LYS A 88 18.12 -6.86 -10.32
C LYS A 88 17.02 -6.60 -9.29
N ILE A 89 15.84 -6.17 -9.74
CA ILE A 89 14.72 -5.85 -8.85
C ILE A 89 14.01 -7.11 -8.33
N SER A 90 13.90 -8.17 -9.13
CA SER A 90 13.23 -9.42 -8.71
C SER A 90 13.88 -10.13 -7.51
N LYS A 91 15.15 -9.84 -7.25
CA LYS A 91 15.92 -10.40 -6.12
C LYS A 91 15.87 -9.53 -4.86
N SER A 92 15.13 -8.43 -4.91
CA SER A 92 15.06 -7.42 -3.87
C SER A 92 13.62 -7.19 -3.43
N TYR A 93 13.47 -6.87 -2.15
CA TYR A 93 12.18 -6.58 -1.53
C TYR A 93 12.18 -5.15 -1.00
N PHE A 94 11.03 -4.51 -0.93
CA PHE A 94 10.79 -3.39 -0.03
C PHE A 94 10.43 -3.93 1.36
N ASP A 95 10.92 -3.28 2.42
CA ASP A 95 10.53 -3.69 3.77
C ASP A 95 9.04 -3.49 4.00
N PHE A 96 8.53 -2.28 3.70
CA PHE A 96 7.11 -2.00 3.68
C PHE A 96 6.71 -1.13 2.50
N LEU A 97 5.51 -1.37 2.00
CA LEU A 97 4.84 -0.54 1.02
C LEU A 97 3.50 -0.10 1.58
N VAL A 98 3.25 1.21 1.56
CA VAL A 98 1.94 1.75 1.90
C VAL A 98 1.19 2.10 0.63
N CYS A 99 -0.02 1.57 0.52
CA CYS A 99 -0.91 1.77 -0.60
C CYS A 99 -2.15 2.61 -0.21
N ASP A 100 -2.80 3.22 -1.19
CA ASP A 100 -4.14 3.81 -1.01
C ASP A 100 -5.13 2.69 -0.63
N ALA A 101 -5.96 2.94 0.39
CA ALA A 101 -6.85 1.91 0.93
C ALA A 101 -7.96 1.47 -0.05
N ARG A 102 -8.30 2.28 -1.05
CA ARG A 102 -9.38 2.00 -2.00
C ARG A 102 -8.86 1.34 -3.27
N THR A 103 -7.71 1.79 -3.78
CA THR A 103 -7.18 1.34 -5.07
C THR A 103 -6.04 0.34 -4.95
N LEU A 104 -5.45 0.20 -3.76
CA LEU A 104 -4.19 -0.52 -3.52
C LEU A 104 -3.01 0.01 -4.35
N GLU A 105 -3.12 1.22 -4.89
CA GLU A 105 -2.04 1.86 -5.63
C GLU A 105 -0.86 2.17 -4.67
N PRO A 106 0.38 1.81 -5.03
CA PRO A 106 1.58 2.14 -4.26
C PRO A 106 1.72 3.65 -4.04
N ARG A 107 1.77 4.11 -2.78
CA ARG A 107 1.90 5.54 -2.43
C ARG A 107 3.26 5.91 -1.89
N VAL A 108 3.84 5.05 -1.05
CA VAL A 108 5.14 5.31 -0.44
C VAL A 108 5.81 4.00 0.00
N VAL A 109 7.11 3.89 -0.24
CA VAL A 109 7.97 2.82 0.26
C VAL A 109 8.58 3.27 1.59
N ILE A 110 8.58 2.37 2.57
CA ILE A 110 9.24 2.56 3.86
C ILE A 110 10.33 1.51 4.02
N GLU A 111 11.56 1.95 4.29
CA GLU A 111 12.68 1.05 4.62
C GLU A 111 13.07 1.21 6.08
N LEU A 112 13.29 0.08 6.75
CA LEU A 112 13.60 0.05 8.18
C LEU A 112 15.09 -0.17 8.37
N ASP A 113 15.79 0.89 8.75
CA ASP A 113 17.21 0.83 9.09
C ASP A 113 17.41 0.32 10.52
N ASP A 114 18.31 -0.65 10.65
CA ASP A 114 18.77 -1.19 11.94
C ASP A 114 19.93 -0.39 12.55
N GLY A 115 20.39 0.67 11.86
CA GLY A 115 21.42 1.61 12.31
C GLY A 115 22.82 1.00 12.33
N LYS A 116 23.00 -0.17 11.69
CA LYS A 116 24.29 -0.86 11.63
C LYS A 116 25.07 -0.41 10.40
N GLU A 117 26.39 -0.47 10.52
CA GLU A 117 27.28 -0.16 9.41
C GLU A 117 26.99 -1.04 8.18
N LEU A 118 26.99 -0.39 7.02
CA LEU A 118 26.61 -1.02 5.77
C LEU A 118 27.80 -1.76 5.18
N GLN A 119 27.70 -3.08 5.11
CA GLN A 119 28.61 -3.88 4.30
C GLN A 119 28.37 -3.61 2.81
N LYS A 120 29.39 -3.86 1.97
CA LYS A 120 29.36 -3.58 0.52
C LYS A 120 28.08 -4.05 -0.19
N GLY A 121 27.55 -5.24 0.16
CA GLY A 121 26.30 -5.74 -0.40
C GLY A 121 25.06 -4.92 -0.03
N LYS A 122 24.98 -4.42 1.21
CA LYS A 122 23.90 -3.53 1.65
C LYS A 122 23.96 -2.17 0.94
N VAL A 123 25.16 -1.64 0.73
CA VAL A 123 25.37 -0.36 0.01
C VAL A 123 24.84 -0.44 -1.43
N GLU A 124 25.16 -1.52 -2.15
CA GLU A 124 24.68 -1.68 -3.53
C GLU A 124 23.16 -1.87 -3.61
N ARG A 125 22.57 -2.54 -2.61
CA ARG A 125 21.11 -2.65 -2.48
C ARG A 125 20.47 -1.28 -2.24
N GLU A 126 21.04 -0.47 -1.36
CA GLU A 126 20.51 0.86 -1.06
C GLU A 126 20.60 1.80 -2.26
N LYS A 127 21.70 1.76 -3.02
CA LYS A 127 21.83 2.48 -4.29
C LYS A 127 20.75 2.05 -5.30
N LEU A 128 20.51 0.74 -5.41
CA LEU A 128 19.46 0.20 -6.28
C LEU A 128 18.10 0.72 -5.86
N LEU A 129 17.77 0.62 -4.57
CA LEU A 129 16.51 1.09 -3.98
C LEU A 129 16.28 2.58 -4.29
N LEU A 130 17.25 3.44 -3.98
CA LEU A 130 17.16 4.88 -4.25
C LEU A 130 16.92 5.16 -5.74
N HIS A 131 17.67 4.49 -6.61
CA HIS A 131 17.53 4.64 -8.06
C HIS A 131 16.16 4.19 -8.56
N VAL A 132 15.68 3.05 -8.08
CA VAL A 132 14.40 2.44 -8.47
C VAL A 132 13.23 3.30 -8.02
N CYS A 133 13.18 3.72 -6.75
CA CYS A 133 12.12 4.60 -6.25
C CYS A 133 12.11 5.95 -6.97
N LYS A 134 13.29 6.57 -7.18
CA LYS A 134 13.42 7.84 -7.91
C LYS A 134 12.94 7.73 -9.35
N SER A 135 13.33 6.67 -10.06
CA SER A 135 12.95 6.48 -11.48
C SER A 135 11.49 6.08 -11.66
N ALA A 136 10.91 5.36 -10.70
CA ALA A 136 9.50 4.99 -10.70
C ALA A 136 8.57 6.09 -10.14
N ASN A 137 9.12 7.22 -9.68
CA ASN A 137 8.39 8.30 -9.01
C ASN A 137 7.58 7.83 -7.79
N ILE A 138 8.16 6.89 -7.01
CA ILE A 138 7.57 6.41 -5.76
C ILE A 138 8.37 7.01 -4.59
N PRO A 139 7.73 7.78 -3.70
CA PRO A 139 8.37 8.30 -2.49
C PRO A 139 9.02 7.17 -1.66
N LEU A 140 10.21 7.45 -1.15
CA LEU A 140 10.95 6.54 -0.27
C LEU A 140 11.23 7.25 1.05
N ILE A 141 10.80 6.66 2.15
CA ILE A 141 11.08 7.16 3.49
C ILE A 141 11.98 6.16 4.21
N GLY A 142 13.21 6.61 4.48
CA GLY A 142 14.12 5.90 5.38
C GLY A 142 13.68 6.07 6.82
N THR A 143 13.55 4.96 7.54
CA THR A 143 13.10 4.94 8.93
C THR A 143 14.04 4.16 9.81
N ASN A 144 13.86 4.27 11.13
CA ASN A 144 14.62 3.47 12.09
C ASN A 144 13.67 2.88 13.13
N VAL A 145 14.16 1.85 13.82
CA VAL A 145 13.38 1.09 14.82
C VAL A 145 12.81 1.97 15.93
N ARG A 146 13.42 3.11 16.27
CA ARG A 146 12.91 4.02 17.32
C ARG A 146 11.60 4.69 16.92
N MET A 147 11.30 4.80 15.63
CA MET A 147 10.06 5.38 15.15
C MET A 147 8.85 4.46 15.34
N SER A 148 9.06 3.18 15.69
CA SER A 148 7.97 2.27 16.11
C SER A 148 7.19 2.82 17.32
N TYR A 149 7.82 3.65 18.16
CA TYR A 149 7.21 4.25 19.34
C TYR A 149 6.68 5.68 19.09
N GLN A 150 6.74 6.16 17.84
CA GLN A 150 6.40 7.54 17.46
C GLN A 150 5.34 7.57 16.36
N VAL A 151 4.19 6.92 16.59
CA VAL A 151 3.09 6.82 15.62
C VAL A 151 2.66 8.19 15.08
N GLY A 152 2.58 9.23 15.93
CA GLY A 152 2.25 10.59 15.47
C GLY A 152 3.28 11.19 14.51
N LYS A 153 4.56 10.84 14.65
CA LYS A 153 5.61 11.25 13.69
C LYS A 153 5.45 10.50 12.36
N LEU A 154 5.20 9.19 12.41
CA LEU A 154 4.92 8.39 11.22
C LEU A 154 3.70 8.95 10.46
N ARG A 155 2.61 9.26 11.17
CA ARG A 155 1.41 9.86 10.58
C ARG A 155 1.72 11.17 9.84
N ARG A 156 2.49 12.08 10.43
CA ARG A 156 2.89 13.33 9.77
C ARG A 156 3.74 13.11 8.52
N LEU A 157 4.65 12.15 8.54
CA LEU A 157 5.47 11.80 7.37
C LEU A 157 4.62 11.21 6.25
N LEU A 158 3.63 10.38 6.60
CA LEU A 158 2.76 9.70 5.65
C LEU A 158 1.66 10.60 5.07
N ALA A 159 1.25 11.65 5.80
CA ALA A 159 0.18 12.57 5.39
C ALA A 159 0.51 13.35 4.10
N ALA A 160 1.79 13.46 3.72
CA ALA A 160 2.20 14.07 2.45
C ALA A 160 2.01 13.15 1.24
N HIS A 161 1.76 11.85 1.46
CA HIS A 161 1.75 10.83 0.41
C HIS A 161 0.44 10.05 0.33
N ILE A 162 -0.33 10.09 1.41
CA ILE A 162 -1.61 9.42 1.57
C ILE A 162 -2.59 10.48 2.09
N ASP A 163 -3.83 10.44 1.63
CA ASP A 163 -4.90 11.33 2.08
C ASP A 163 -5.34 10.96 3.52
N LEU A 164 -4.41 11.07 4.48
CA LEU A 164 -4.62 10.81 5.91
C LEU A 164 -5.43 11.91 6.60
N ILE A 165 -5.64 13.04 5.92
CA ILE A 165 -6.48 14.13 6.40
C ILE A 165 -7.79 14.06 5.62
N GLN A 166 -8.67 13.15 6.03
CA GLN A 166 -10.08 13.42 5.82
C GLN A 166 -10.49 14.38 6.94
N PRO A 167 -11.05 15.56 6.65
CA PRO A 167 -11.80 16.26 7.68
C PRO A 167 -12.88 15.27 8.13
N ASP A 168 -12.88 14.90 9.42
CA ASP A 168 -13.97 14.11 9.99
C ASP A 168 -15.28 14.73 9.49
N GLN A 169 -16.10 13.96 8.77
CA GLN A 169 -17.43 14.42 8.43
C GLN A 169 -18.14 14.67 9.76
N GLU A 170 -18.38 15.94 10.11
CA GLU A 170 -19.09 16.31 11.32
C GLU A 170 -20.45 15.60 11.32
N VAL A 171 -20.57 14.53 12.11
CA VAL A 171 -21.82 13.78 12.24
C VAL A 171 -22.73 14.59 13.14
N ARG A 172 -23.60 15.39 12.53
CA ARG A 172 -24.65 16.12 13.26
C ARG A 172 -25.84 15.22 13.53
N PHE A 173 -26.38 15.31 14.74
CA PHE A 173 -27.62 14.62 15.12
C PHE A 173 -28.80 15.58 15.05
N CYS A 174 -29.93 15.08 14.59
CA CYS A 174 -31.16 15.86 14.49
C CYS A 174 -31.63 16.30 15.88
N LYS A 175 -31.72 17.62 16.10
CA LYS A 175 -32.20 18.25 17.35
C LYS A 175 -33.63 17.85 17.74
N ARG A 176 -34.40 17.24 16.83
CA ARG A 176 -35.78 16.80 17.07
C ARG A 176 -35.91 15.34 17.47
N CYS A 177 -35.06 14.44 16.96
CA CYS A 177 -35.26 13.00 17.13
C CYS A 177 -33.97 12.19 17.36
N GLY A 178 -32.82 12.85 17.45
CA GLY A 178 -31.52 12.22 17.72
C GLY A 178 -30.97 11.35 16.59
N SER A 179 -31.68 11.22 15.46
CA SER A 179 -31.18 10.45 14.31
C SER A 179 -30.11 11.25 13.55
N PRO A 180 -29.12 10.60 12.92
CA PRO A 180 -28.05 11.29 12.20
C PRO A 180 -28.62 12.13 11.06
N MET A 181 -27.98 13.26 10.78
CA MET A 181 -28.34 14.15 9.68
C MET A 181 -27.46 13.87 8.46
N VAL A 182 -28.06 14.02 7.29
CA VAL A 182 -27.41 13.86 5.98
C VAL A 182 -27.43 15.18 5.23
N ILE A 183 -26.40 15.46 4.46
CA ILE A 183 -26.31 16.68 3.66
C ILE A 183 -27.06 16.48 2.35
N LYS A 184 -27.97 17.39 2.02
CA LYS A 184 -28.60 17.47 0.69
C LYS A 184 -28.30 18.80 0.04
N VAL A 185 -28.32 18.82 -1.29
CA VAL A 185 -28.18 20.02 -2.11
C VAL A 185 -29.56 20.38 -2.66
N ALA A 186 -29.99 21.62 -2.49
CA ALA A 186 -31.22 22.09 -3.08
C ALA A 186 -31.10 22.09 -4.61
N THR A 187 -32.01 21.41 -5.28
CA THR A 187 -32.02 21.27 -6.75
C THR A 187 -32.93 22.29 -7.43
N GLN A 188 -33.81 22.95 -6.67
CA GLN A 188 -34.86 23.85 -7.16
C GLN A 188 -35.03 25.08 -6.25
N GLY A 189 -35.62 26.14 -6.78
CA GLY A 189 -35.89 27.40 -6.06
C GLY A 189 -34.68 28.32 -5.91
N GLU A 190 -34.87 29.41 -5.15
CA GLU A 190 -33.86 30.46 -4.91
C GLU A 190 -32.60 29.96 -4.17
N TYR A 191 -32.70 28.80 -3.53
CA TYR A 191 -31.60 28.17 -2.80
C TYR A 191 -30.87 27.09 -3.61
N ARG A 192 -31.15 26.94 -4.92
CA ARG A 192 -30.52 25.93 -5.78
C ARG A 192 -28.99 25.98 -5.67
N GLY A 193 -28.38 24.80 -5.46
CA GLY A 193 -26.94 24.64 -5.27
C GLY A 193 -26.47 24.77 -3.81
N ARG A 194 -27.30 25.29 -2.90
CA ARG A 194 -26.95 25.37 -1.47
C ARG A 194 -27.08 24.01 -0.79
N ARG A 195 -26.17 23.74 0.15
CA ARG A 195 -26.18 22.56 1.02
C ARG A 195 -26.98 22.83 2.28
N PHE A 196 -27.68 21.83 2.77
CA PHE A 196 -28.36 21.85 4.06
C PHE A 196 -28.35 20.46 4.68
N PHE A 197 -28.38 20.40 6.01
CA PHE A 197 -28.56 19.15 6.74
C PHE A 197 -30.05 18.79 6.77
N THR A 198 -30.37 17.52 6.57
CA THR A 198 -31.71 16.98 6.74
C THR A 198 -31.68 15.71 7.58
N CYS A 199 -32.72 15.45 8.35
CA CYS A 199 -32.80 14.23 9.13
C CYS A 199 -32.86 12.99 8.21
N SER A 200 -32.05 11.97 8.52
CA SER A 200 -32.05 10.68 7.82
C SER A 200 -33.39 9.94 7.85
N ARG A 201 -34.30 10.30 8.78
CA ARG A 201 -35.62 9.68 8.94
C ARG A 201 -36.72 10.27 8.06
N GLN A 202 -36.42 11.08 7.05
CA GLN A 202 -37.46 11.55 6.12
C GLN A 202 -38.20 10.36 5.46
N PRO A 203 -39.54 10.43 5.30
CA PRO A 203 -40.43 11.57 5.58
C PRO A 203 -40.89 11.68 7.04
N HIS A 204 -40.60 10.70 7.89
CA HIS A 204 -41.07 10.62 9.28
C HIS A 204 -40.49 11.71 10.21
N CYS A 205 -39.37 12.33 9.84
CA CYS A 205 -38.85 13.54 10.48
C CYS A 205 -38.42 14.55 9.43
N SER A 206 -39.11 15.69 9.34
CA SER A 206 -38.87 16.74 8.36
C SER A 206 -37.85 17.80 8.78
N TYR A 207 -37.13 17.59 9.91
CA TYR A 207 -36.17 18.57 10.43
C TYR A 207 -35.01 18.81 9.47
N THR A 208 -34.69 20.08 9.25
CA THR A 208 -33.59 20.56 8.40
C THR A 208 -32.86 21.71 9.06
N GLU A 209 -31.57 21.84 8.81
CA GLU A 209 -30.71 22.92 9.33
C GLU A 209 -29.78 23.42 8.21
N ASN A 210 -29.39 24.69 8.25
CA ASN A 210 -28.46 25.25 7.26
C ASN A 210 -27.06 24.62 7.44
N TYR A 211 -26.36 24.36 6.34
CA TYR A 211 -25.00 23.83 6.38
C TYR A 211 -23.99 24.83 6.94
N ASN A 212 -24.23 26.13 6.74
CA ASN A 212 -23.39 27.19 7.29
C ASN A 212 -23.94 27.62 8.65
N VAL A 213 -23.46 27.01 9.73
CA VAL A 213 -23.61 27.57 11.08
C VAL A 213 -22.22 27.98 11.54
N VAL A 214 -21.93 29.28 11.49
CA VAL A 214 -20.85 29.87 12.28
C VAL A 214 -21.33 29.77 13.72
N TYR A 215 -20.60 29.07 14.58
CA TYR A 215 -20.92 29.04 16.00
C TYR A 215 -20.70 30.45 16.56
N GLU A 216 -21.78 31.20 16.79
CA GLU A 216 -21.74 32.36 17.69
C GLU A 216 -21.64 31.78 19.10
N PHE A 217 -20.47 31.93 19.73
CA PHE A 217 -20.33 31.69 21.15
C PHE A 217 -21.09 32.82 21.85
N GLU A 218 -22.19 32.50 22.51
CA GLU A 218 -22.82 33.41 23.46
C GLU A 218 -21.86 33.53 24.64
N ASP A 219 -21.16 34.66 24.74
CA ASP A 219 -20.40 35.03 25.92
C ASP A 219 -21.41 35.19 27.07
N GLU A 220 -21.48 34.19 27.96
CA GLU A 220 -22.26 34.29 29.19
C GLU A 220 -21.69 35.44 30.04
N GLU A 221 -22.48 36.51 30.13
CA GLU A 221 -22.26 37.68 30.96
C GLU A 221 -22.04 37.29 32.43
N ALA A 222 -20.79 37.29 32.89
CA ALA A 222 -20.47 37.45 34.30
C ALA A 222 -20.59 38.93 34.66
N ASN A 223 -21.84 39.42 34.75
CA ASN A 223 -22.16 40.70 35.36
C ASN A 223 -22.47 40.47 36.85
N GLU A 224 -21.44 40.11 37.63
CA GLU A 224 -21.50 40.25 39.09
C GLU A 224 -21.29 41.74 39.42
N ASN A 225 -22.42 42.43 39.51
CA ASN A 225 -22.52 43.76 40.09
C ASN A 225 -22.18 43.74 41.58
N ASN A 226 -21.33 44.69 41.98
CA ASN A 226 -21.48 45.56 43.16
C ASN A 226 -21.44 44.91 44.56
#